data_AF-A0A536KQT4-F1
#
_entry.id   AF-A0A536KQT4-F1
#
_cell.length_a   1.000
_cell.length_b   1.000
_cell.length_c   1.000
_cell.angle_alpha   90.00
_cell.angle_beta   90.00
_cell.angle_gamma   90.00
#
_symmetry.space_group_name_H-M   'P 1'
#
loop_
_entity.id
_entity.type
_entity.pdbx_description
1 polymer ?
#
loop_
_entity_poly.entity_id
_entity_poly.type
_entity_poly.pdbx_seq_one_letter_code
_entity_poly.pdbx_strand_id
1 'polypeptide(L)' 'MPKLRTHRASAKRFRVTKTGKIMRPHAQKS' A
#
# COMPACT_ATOMS: atom_id res chain seq x y z
N MET A 1 -25.76 -4.22 -2.60
CA MET A 1 -24.82 -3.34 -1.89
C MET A 1 -23.45 -3.39 -2.55
N PRO A 2 -23.01 -2.35 -3.25
CA PRO A 2 -21.68 -2.30 -3.84
C PRO A 2 -20.62 -2.22 -2.74
N LYS A 3 -19.57 -3.04 -2.82
CA LYS A 3 -18.41 -2.98 -1.91
C LYS A 3 -17.39 -1.99 -2.44
N LEU A 4 -16.70 -1.31 -1.52
CA LEU A 4 -15.57 -0.44 -1.86
C LEU A 4 -14.44 -1.29 -2.45
N ARG A 5 -13.96 -0.90 -3.63
CA ARG A 5 -12.81 -1.53 -4.27
C ARG A 5 -11.52 -0.93 -3.71
N THR A 6 -10.52 -1.78 -3.53
CA THR A 6 -9.19 -1.33 -3.12
C THR A 6 -8.50 -0.58 -4.26
N HIS A 7 -7.79 0.49 -3.92
CA HIS A 7 -7.02 1.24 -4.90
C HIS A 7 -5.76 0.47 -5.30
N ARG A 8 -5.78 -0.10 -6.51
CA ARG A 8 -4.72 -1.02 -6.99
C ARG A 8 -3.33 -0.39 -7.01
N ALA A 9 -3.21 0.90 -7.31
CA ALA A 9 -1.89 1.55 -7.32
C ALA A 9 -1.30 1.67 -5.91
N SER A 10 -2.15 1.91 -4.90
CA SER A 10 -1.71 1.99 -3.50
C SER A 10 -1.26 0.61 -2.99
N ALA A 11 -2.01 -0.45 -3.30
CA ALA A 11 -1.66 -1.81 -2.87
C ALA A 11 -0.31 -2.32 -3.43
N LYS A 12 0.13 -1.81 -4.58
CA LYS A 12 1.45 -2.14 -5.17
C LYS A 12 2.61 -1.40 -4.51
N ARG A 13 2.36 -0.19 -4.00
CA ARG A 13 3.42 0.73 -3.51
C ARG A 13 3.56 0.72 -1.99
N PHE A 14 2.50 0.40 -1.28
CA PHE A 14 2.42 0.47 0.17
C PHE A 14 2.08 -0.89 0.75
N ARG A 15 2.80 -1.27 1.81
CA ARG A 15 2.53 -2.50 2.58
C ARG A 15 2.19 -2.14 4.02
N VAL A 16 1.20 -2.83 4.58
CA VAL A 16 0.85 -2.73 6.00
C VAL A 16 1.64 -3.80 6.78
N THR A 17 2.33 -3.40 7.85
CA THR A 17 3.02 -4.33 8.75
C THR A 17 2.03 -4.99 9.71
N LYS A 18 2.46 -6.04 10.43
CA LYS A 18 1.64 -6.68 11.48
C LYS A 18 1.17 -5.71 12.56
N THR A 19 1.94 -4.65 12.79
CA THR A 19 1.64 -3.59 13.76
C THR A 19 0.82 -2.44 13.18
N GLY A 20 0.35 -2.55 11.94
CA GLY A 20 -0.48 -1.53 11.28
C GLY A 20 0.29 -0.35 10.69
N LYS A 21 1.63 -0.38 10.70
CA LYS A 21 2.44 0.70 10.11
C LYS A 21 2.49 0.57 8.58
N ILE A 22 2.54 1.71 7.90
CA ILE A 22 2.63 1.77 6.44
C ILE A 22 4.11 1.83 6.01
N MET A 23 4.54 0.82 5.29
CA MET A 23 5.88 0.73 4.70
C MET A 23 5.86 1.09 3.22
N ARG A 24 6.86 1.85 2.78
CA ARG A 24 7.09 2.24 1.37
C ARG A 24 8.60 2.23 1.06
N PRO A 25 9.00 1.90 -0.17
CA PRO A 25 10.39 2.10 -0.60
C PRO A 25 10.72 3.60 -0.71
N HIS A 26 12.00 3.95 -0.52
CA HIS A 26 12.50 5.30 -0.82
C HIS A 26 12.51 5.53 -2.33
N ALA A 27 12.25 6.77 -2.76
CA ALA A 27 12.41 7.15 -4.15
C ALA A 27 13.87 7.04 -4.59
N GLN A 28 14.11 6.79 -5.89
CA GLN A 28 15.45 6.77 -6.52
C GLN A 28 16.41 5.70 -5.99
N LYS A 29 15.88 4.59 -5.44
CA LYS A 29 16.69 3.47 -4.94
C LYS A 29 17.03 2.42 -6.02
N SER A 30 17.09 2.85 -7.29
CA SER A 30 17.54 2.05 -8.44
C SER A 30 19.05 2.06 -8.54
#